data_AF-A0A9P1D3L6-F1
#
_entry.id   AF-A0A9P1D3L6-F1
#
_cell.length_a   1.000
_cell.length_b   1.000
_cell.length_c   1.000
_cell.angle_alpha   90.00
_cell.angle_beta   90.00
_cell.angle_gamma   90.00
#
_symmetry.space_group_name_H-M   'P 1'
#
loop_
_entity.id
_entity.type
_entity.pdbx_description
1 polymer ?
#
loop_
_entity_poly.entity_id
_entity_poly.type
_entity_poly.pdbx_seq_one_letter_code
_entity_poly.pdbx_strand_id
1 'polypeptide(L)'
;MGVEEPEWEPRIVRPYKASSPALDVGPVSLQQASAYSSSIFALLGLTSPEFLDILTQRQLTPLIKADPFLLTPRRPTWPVALERQGDDKQRDFYLGDGGLVENGGLPEAIRSGAKCSIVLLNNIRPPDVSVVGDWCNVSDVVKQNPLSLLGPAALGFPEKDGPLYDYFGIFLQLGDATLKTIGFDFTNNQLFETHLIFDLFCEATTLTAQGKPAVVHKNYTTLENKHWGIKAGTEVDVLFVFTQISEDWLEQLDPATKEAILNGDFNTKGNVNGFPWPFPFPHLSTFQPQGEGAESTAIGIEQANLYASLTEYSLRVNEPKLRQCMGL
;
A
#
# COMPACT_ATOMS: atom_id res chain seq x y z
N MET A 1 -45.14 22.12 -1.22
CA MET A 1 -44.09 22.52 -2.17
C MET A 1 -43.33 21.25 -2.49
N GLY A 2 -43.62 20.65 -3.64
CA GLY A 2 -42.92 19.44 -4.09
C GLY A 2 -41.55 19.84 -4.60
N VAL A 3 -40.51 19.16 -4.12
CA VAL A 3 -39.15 19.28 -4.62
C VAL A 3 -38.97 18.12 -5.59
N GLU A 4 -38.90 18.43 -6.88
CA GLU A 4 -38.49 17.46 -7.90
C GLU A 4 -36.99 17.21 -7.76
N GLU A 5 -36.60 15.94 -7.63
CA GLU A 5 -35.21 15.53 -7.70
C GLU A 5 -34.70 15.60 -9.15
N PRO A 6 -33.46 16.07 -9.39
CA PRO A 6 -32.94 16.18 -10.74
C PRO A 6 -32.56 14.81 -11.31
N GLU A 7 -33.12 14.48 -12.48
CA GLU A 7 -32.69 13.36 -13.31
C GLU A 7 -31.22 13.53 -13.74
N TRP A 8 -30.43 12.49 -13.48
CA TRP A 8 -29.03 12.41 -13.87
C TRP A 8 -28.92 11.61 -15.18
N GLU A 9 -28.61 12.27 -16.30
CA GLU A 9 -28.30 11.58 -17.55
C GLU A 9 -26.78 11.33 -17.69
N PRO A 10 -26.34 10.09 -17.99
CA PRO A 10 -24.93 9.78 -18.16
C PRO A 10 -24.42 10.34 -19.50
N ARG A 11 -23.37 11.18 -19.42
CA ARG A 11 -22.66 11.67 -20.61
C ARG A 11 -21.77 10.56 -21.20
N ILE A 12 -22.08 10.15 -22.42
CA ILE A 12 -21.24 9.27 -23.23
C ILE A 12 -19.96 10.02 -23.62
N VAL A 13 -18.81 9.58 -23.11
CA VAL A 13 -17.49 10.07 -23.49
C VAL A 13 -17.11 9.47 -24.86
N ARG A 14 -16.79 10.32 -25.84
CA ARG A 14 -16.33 9.88 -27.17
C ARG A 14 -14.85 9.47 -27.11
N PRO A 15 -14.42 8.46 -27.91
CA PRO A 15 -13.04 7.98 -27.89
C PRO A 15 -12.05 9.00 -28.46
N TYR A 16 -10.93 9.14 -27.75
CA TYR A 16 -9.77 9.93 -28.17
C TYR A 16 -9.01 9.19 -29.28
N LYS A 17 -8.88 9.79 -30.47
CA LYS A 17 -8.02 9.29 -31.55
C LYS A 17 -6.70 10.07 -31.52
N ALA A 18 -5.63 9.44 -31.06
CA ALA A 18 -4.27 9.93 -31.29
C ALA A 18 -3.71 9.26 -32.55
N SER A 19 -3.32 10.06 -33.54
CA SER A 19 -2.49 9.62 -34.66
C SER A 19 -1.23 10.47 -34.68
N SER A 20 -0.07 9.85 -34.48
CA SER A 20 1.22 10.39 -34.92
C SER A 20 2.08 9.24 -35.44
N PRO A 21 2.66 9.34 -36.65
CA PRO A 21 3.58 8.34 -37.18
C PRO A 21 5.05 8.70 -36.91
N ALA A 22 5.87 7.64 -36.97
CA ALA A 22 7.33 7.58 -37.01
C ALA A 22 8.06 7.39 -35.68
N LEU A 23 8.58 6.17 -35.49
CA LEU A 23 10.03 5.92 -35.50
C LEU A 23 10.29 4.42 -35.75
N ASP A 24 10.78 4.13 -36.95
CA ASP A 24 11.40 2.88 -37.35
C ASP A 24 12.85 2.89 -36.85
N VAL A 25 13.19 1.99 -35.93
CA VAL A 25 14.58 1.71 -35.56
C VAL A 25 14.75 0.21 -35.34
N GLY A 26 15.55 -0.40 -36.21
CA GLY A 26 16.12 -1.73 -36.05
C GLY A 26 17.01 -1.86 -34.80
N PRO A 27 17.67 -3.01 -34.63
CA PRO A 27 17.83 -3.66 -33.34
C PRO A 27 18.75 -2.91 -32.38
N VAL A 28 18.35 -2.80 -31.11
CA VAL A 28 19.21 -2.27 -30.04
C VAL A 28 19.49 -3.30 -28.95
N SER A 29 20.76 -3.66 -28.83
CA SER A 29 21.43 -4.38 -27.73
C SER A 29 21.81 -3.42 -26.59
N LEU A 30 22.16 -3.93 -25.39
CA LEU A 30 22.54 -3.16 -24.19
C LEU A 30 21.46 -2.20 -23.63
N GLN A 31 20.41 -1.91 -24.39
CA GLN A 31 19.36 -0.96 -24.04
C GLN A 31 18.11 -1.59 -23.42
N GLN A 32 17.84 -2.89 -23.62
CA GLN A 32 16.81 -3.56 -22.80
C GLN A 32 17.33 -3.86 -21.38
N ALA A 33 18.64 -4.02 -21.21
CA ALA A 33 19.31 -4.11 -19.91
C ALA A 33 19.19 -2.81 -19.07
N SER A 34 18.84 -1.69 -19.70
CA SER A 34 18.49 -0.41 -19.06
C SER A 34 17.02 -0.33 -18.62
N ALA A 35 16.16 -1.32 -18.94
CA ALA A 35 14.75 -1.34 -18.55
C ALA A 35 14.51 -1.99 -17.17
N TYR A 36 15.51 -2.68 -16.60
CA TYR A 36 15.40 -3.43 -15.32
C TYR A 36 15.88 -2.67 -14.08
N SER A 37 16.47 -1.47 -14.24
CA SER A 37 17.07 -0.70 -13.14
C SER A 37 16.59 0.75 -13.07
N SER A 38 15.53 1.16 -13.78
CA SER A 38 15.37 2.57 -14.18
C SER A 38 14.05 3.24 -13.81
N SER A 39 12.99 2.58 -13.34
CA SER A 39 11.79 3.34 -12.95
C SER A 39 12.03 4.21 -11.70
N ILE A 40 12.64 3.65 -10.65
CA ILE A 40 13.08 4.43 -9.47
C ILE A 40 14.31 5.30 -9.82
N PHE A 41 15.36 4.75 -10.43
CA PHE A 41 16.58 5.50 -10.70
C PHE A 41 16.44 6.59 -11.79
N ALA A 42 15.51 6.48 -12.75
CA ALA A 42 15.24 7.54 -13.73
C ALA A 42 14.31 8.63 -13.16
N LEU A 43 13.35 8.29 -12.29
CA LEU A 43 12.61 9.30 -11.49
C LEU A 43 13.54 10.09 -10.55
N LEU A 44 14.62 9.45 -10.12
CA LEU A 44 15.61 9.99 -9.20
C LEU A 44 16.85 10.61 -9.87
N GLY A 45 16.96 10.56 -11.21
CA GLY A 45 18.08 11.18 -11.97
C GLY A 45 19.43 10.46 -11.86
N LEU A 46 19.45 9.18 -11.52
CA LEU A 46 20.62 8.36 -11.18
C LEU A 46 21.05 7.38 -12.30
N THR A 47 20.77 7.68 -13.56
CA THR A 47 21.07 6.78 -14.71
C THR A 47 22.47 6.98 -15.30
N SER A 48 23.40 7.63 -14.59
CA SER A 48 24.70 7.95 -15.17
C SER A 48 25.66 6.74 -15.18
N PRO A 49 26.52 6.58 -16.21
CA PRO A 49 27.55 5.55 -16.25
C PRO A 49 28.47 5.54 -15.02
N GLU A 50 28.64 6.68 -14.33
CA GLU A 50 29.39 6.76 -13.07
C GLU A 50 28.72 5.95 -11.93
N PHE A 51 27.39 5.83 -11.91
CA PHE A 51 26.66 5.04 -10.90
C PHE A 51 26.89 3.52 -11.10
N LEU A 52 26.92 3.08 -12.35
CA LEU A 52 27.27 1.69 -12.70
C LEU A 52 28.74 1.38 -12.39
N ASP A 53 29.64 2.35 -12.55
CA ASP A 53 31.06 2.21 -12.17
C ASP A 53 31.21 2.12 -10.64
N ILE A 54 30.41 2.88 -9.87
CA ILE A 54 30.34 2.78 -8.39
C ILE A 54 29.81 1.42 -7.92
N LEU A 55 28.78 0.86 -8.57
CA LEU A 55 28.23 -0.47 -8.24
C LEU A 55 29.18 -1.62 -8.60
N THR A 56 29.96 -1.47 -9.67
CA THR A 56 30.86 -2.52 -10.17
C THR A 56 32.26 -2.47 -9.53
N GLN A 57 32.68 -1.31 -9.00
CA GLN A 57 33.91 -1.18 -8.23
C GLN A 57 33.67 -1.48 -6.74
N ARG A 58 34.40 -2.48 -6.21
CA ARG A 58 34.25 -3.12 -4.88
C ARG A 58 34.44 -2.23 -3.62
N GLN A 59 34.11 -0.95 -3.62
CA GLN A 59 34.30 -0.05 -2.46
C GLN A 59 33.03 0.65 -1.97
N LEU A 60 31.86 0.13 -2.30
CA LEU A 60 30.61 0.65 -1.74
C LEU A 60 30.50 0.39 -0.24
N THR A 61 31.01 -0.72 0.29
CA THR A 61 30.80 -1.05 1.71
C THR A 61 31.37 -0.01 2.68
N PRO A 62 32.61 0.50 2.54
CA PRO A 62 33.09 1.58 3.40
C PRO A 62 32.31 2.90 3.24
N LEU A 63 31.89 3.23 2.00
CA LEU A 63 31.15 4.44 1.70
C LEU A 63 29.71 4.38 2.24
N ILE A 64 29.00 3.25 2.05
CA ILE A 64 27.70 2.97 2.66
C ILE A 64 27.81 2.90 4.19
N LYS A 65 28.93 2.38 4.73
CA LYS A 65 29.16 2.39 6.18
C LYS A 65 29.37 3.80 6.73
N ALA A 66 29.99 4.69 5.95
CA ALA A 66 30.17 6.09 6.32
C ALA A 66 28.88 6.92 6.12
N ASP A 67 28.10 6.56 5.11
CA ASP A 67 26.84 7.20 4.74
C ASP A 67 25.83 6.13 4.25
N PRO A 68 24.97 5.61 5.14
CA PRO A 68 24.05 4.54 4.81
C PRO A 68 23.04 4.90 3.72
N PHE A 69 22.89 6.19 3.41
CA PHE A 69 21.94 6.69 2.42
C PHE A 69 22.63 7.31 1.21
N LEU A 70 23.89 6.94 0.96
CA LEU A 70 24.70 7.48 -0.15
C LEU A 70 24.01 7.39 -1.52
N LEU A 71 23.18 6.38 -1.73
CA LEU A 71 22.46 6.12 -2.98
C LEU A 71 21.04 6.70 -2.98
N THR A 72 20.60 7.27 -1.86
CA THR A 72 19.26 7.87 -1.74
C THR A 72 19.34 9.34 -2.11
N PRO A 73 18.60 9.81 -3.13
CA PRO A 73 18.61 11.19 -3.55
C PRO A 73 18.31 12.13 -2.39
N ARG A 74 19.08 13.20 -2.29
CA ARG A 74 18.83 14.28 -1.34
C ARG A 74 18.23 15.46 -2.08
N ARG A 75 17.18 16.06 -1.54
CA ARG A 75 16.73 17.38 -1.97
C ARG A 75 16.50 18.30 -0.79
N PRO A 76 16.92 19.57 -0.92
CA PRO A 76 16.60 20.57 0.08
C PRO A 76 15.10 20.88 -0.07
N THR A 77 14.29 20.41 0.88
CA THR A 77 12.85 20.70 0.93
C THR A 77 12.49 21.38 2.24
N TRP A 78 11.41 22.15 2.21
CA TRP A 78 10.76 22.58 3.45
C TRP A 78 10.08 21.36 4.06
N PRO A 79 10.27 21.09 5.37
CA PRO A 79 9.46 20.08 6.03
C PRO A 79 7.98 20.45 5.86
N VAL A 80 7.10 19.44 5.84
CA VAL A 80 5.67 19.68 6.02
C VAL A 80 5.47 20.06 7.49
N ALA A 81 5.85 21.29 7.83
CA ALA A 81 5.70 21.85 9.14
C ALA A 81 4.24 22.30 9.29
N LEU A 82 3.57 21.75 10.30
CA LEU A 82 2.44 22.46 10.87
C LEU A 82 2.98 23.77 11.43
N GLU A 83 2.27 24.87 11.21
CA GLU A 83 2.55 26.22 11.72
C GLU A 83 2.94 26.24 13.22
N ARG A 84 2.57 25.21 13.97
CA ARG A 84 2.85 24.98 15.39
C ARG A 84 4.23 24.39 15.74
N GLN A 85 5.02 23.89 14.78
CA GLN A 85 6.33 23.27 15.08
C GLN A 85 7.52 24.20 14.79
N GLY A 86 7.29 25.37 14.19
CA GLY A 86 8.31 26.43 14.07
C GLY A 86 9.54 26.05 13.24
N ASP A 87 9.50 24.93 12.52
CA ASP A 87 10.59 24.47 11.67
C ASP A 87 10.28 24.82 10.22
N ASP A 88 10.48 26.09 9.87
CA ASP A 88 10.26 26.65 8.54
C ASP A 88 11.52 26.61 7.67
N LYS A 89 12.59 25.98 8.17
CA LYS A 89 13.88 25.96 7.50
C LYS A 89 13.94 24.81 6.52
N GLN A 90 14.33 25.13 5.30
CA GLN A 90 14.72 24.16 4.29
C GLN A 90 15.85 23.28 4.85
N ARG A 91 15.74 21.96 4.69
CA ARG A 91 16.77 20.98 5.06
C ARG A 91 16.91 19.95 3.95
N ASP A 92 18.04 19.27 3.88
CA ASP A 92 18.19 18.14 2.96
C ASP A 92 17.41 16.94 3.48
N PHE A 93 16.47 16.45 2.66
CA PHE A 93 15.73 15.21 2.92
C PHE A 93 16.13 14.15 1.92
N TYR A 94 16.24 12.93 2.41
CA TYR A 94 16.29 11.75 1.56
C TYR A 94 14.93 11.53 0.93
N LEU A 95 14.89 11.46 -0.40
CA LEU A 95 13.71 11.09 -1.15
C LEU A 95 13.79 9.61 -1.46
N GLY A 96 12.87 8.86 -0.90
CA GLY A 96 12.66 7.45 -1.18
C GLY A 96 11.25 7.20 -1.67
N ASP A 97 10.95 5.93 -1.94
CA ASP A 97 9.57 5.50 -2.06
C ASP A 97 8.87 5.73 -0.71
N GLY A 98 7.73 6.43 -0.74
CA GLY A 98 6.94 6.70 0.46
C GLY A 98 6.53 5.42 1.16
N GLY A 99 6.33 4.34 0.40
CA GLY A 99 6.00 3.02 0.93
C GLY A 99 7.10 2.33 1.73
N LEU A 100 8.30 2.90 1.77
CA LEU A 100 9.37 2.49 2.69
C LEU A 100 9.18 3.05 4.09
N VAL A 101 8.38 4.11 4.20
CA VAL A 101 8.04 4.77 5.46
C VAL A 101 6.62 4.43 5.85
N GLU A 102 5.64 4.54 4.94
CA GLU A 102 4.21 4.40 5.23
C GLU A 102 3.41 4.27 3.90
N ASN A 103 2.34 3.44 3.84
CA ASN A 103 1.54 3.23 2.62
C ASN A 103 0.02 3.53 2.71
N GLY A 104 -0.54 3.85 3.88
CA GLY A 104 -1.97 4.04 4.14
C GLY A 104 -2.40 5.48 4.48
N GLY A 105 -1.47 6.41 4.67
CA GLY A 105 -1.73 7.83 4.98
C GLY A 105 -2.31 8.11 6.37
N LEU A 106 -2.48 7.10 7.22
CA LEU A 106 -3.13 7.25 8.53
C LEU A 106 -2.38 8.18 9.50
N PRO A 107 -1.04 8.11 9.64
CA PRO A 107 -0.32 9.05 10.51
C PRO A 107 -0.55 10.50 10.08
N GLU A 108 -0.55 10.78 8.77
CA GLU A 108 -0.76 12.12 8.22
C GLU A 108 -2.17 12.64 8.46
N ALA A 109 -3.19 11.79 8.28
CA ALA A 109 -4.56 12.14 8.61
C ALA A 109 -4.70 12.51 10.09
N ILE A 110 -4.17 11.69 11.00
CA ILE A 110 -4.22 11.97 12.45
C ILE A 110 -3.43 13.24 12.80
N ARG A 111 -2.24 13.41 12.21
CA ARG A 111 -1.38 14.59 12.41
C ARG A 111 -2.08 15.89 11.98
N SER A 112 -2.88 15.84 10.92
CA SER A 112 -3.70 16.97 10.46
C SER A 112 -4.91 17.28 11.36
N GLY A 113 -5.20 16.41 12.34
CA GLY A 113 -6.33 16.54 13.26
C GLY A 113 -7.63 15.93 12.73
N ALA A 114 -7.57 15.06 11.71
CA ALA A 114 -8.73 14.33 11.25
C ALA A 114 -9.36 13.51 12.38
N LYS A 115 -10.69 13.57 12.48
CA LYS A 115 -11.48 12.75 13.42
C LYS A 115 -11.89 11.41 12.83
N CYS A 116 -11.86 11.31 11.51
CA CYS A 116 -12.12 10.10 10.76
C CYS A 116 -11.03 9.92 9.72
N SER A 117 -10.53 8.70 9.61
CA SER A 117 -9.63 8.28 8.53
C SER A 117 -10.18 7.02 7.87
N ILE A 118 -10.17 7.00 6.55
CA ILE A 118 -10.57 5.84 5.76
C ILE A 118 -9.29 5.27 5.15
N VAL A 119 -8.94 4.04 5.52
CA VAL A 119 -7.71 3.39 5.08
C VAL A 119 -8.08 2.26 4.10
N LEU A 120 -7.70 2.42 2.83
CA LEU A 120 -7.89 1.40 1.80
C LEU A 120 -6.71 0.44 1.84
N LEU A 121 -6.96 -0.79 2.28
CA LEU A 121 -5.92 -1.80 2.49
C LEU A 121 -5.84 -2.75 1.29
N ASN A 122 -4.90 -2.47 0.38
CA ASN A 122 -4.51 -3.38 -0.69
C ASN A 122 -3.46 -4.39 -0.20
N ASN A 123 -3.79 -5.14 0.85
CA ASN A 123 -2.90 -6.17 1.37
C ASN A 123 -2.94 -7.39 0.45
N ILE A 124 -1.80 -7.90 0.00
CA ILE A 124 -1.68 -9.07 -0.90
C ILE A 124 -2.38 -10.32 -0.35
N ARG A 125 -2.62 -10.37 0.97
CA ARG A 125 -3.38 -11.44 1.61
C ARG A 125 -4.44 -10.86 2.55
N PRO A 126 -5.65 -11.44 2.55
CA PRO A 126 -6.60 -11.22 3.63
C PRO A 126 -5.97 -11.72 4.95
N PRO A 127 -6.51 -11.31 6.12
CA PRO A 127 -6.01 -11.79 7.40
C PRO A 127 -6.00 -13.32 7.42
N ASP A 128 -4.81 -13.90 7.39
CA ASP A 128 -4.62 -15.31 7.10
C ASP A 128 -4.94 -16.15 8.33
N VAL A 129 -6.13 -16.76 8.34
CA VAL A 129 -6.55 -17.69 9.39
C VAL A 129 -5.63 -18.91 9.50
N SER A 130 -4.81 -19.22 8.49
CA SER A 130 -3.85 -20.32 8.61
C SER A 130 -2.68 -20.01 9.55
N VAL A 131 -2.40 -18.72 9.81
CA VAL A 131 -1.31 -18.29 10.71
C VAL A 131 -1.75 -18.34 12.17
N VAL A 132 -2.95 -17.83 12.46
CA VAL A 132 -3.45 -17.65 13.83
C VAL A 132 -4.53 -18.67 14.22
N GLY A 133 -5.08 -19.40 13.23
CA GLY A 133 -6.23 -20.29 13.39
C GLY A 133 -7.53 -19.51 13.49
N ASP A 134 -7.70 -18.79 14.58
CA ASP A 134 -8.90 -18.02 14.90
C ASP A 134 -8.52 -16.65 15.49
N TRP A 135 -8.76 -15.59 14.72
CA TRP A 135 -8.49 -14.21 15.12
C TRP A 135 -9.39 -13.72 16.26
N CYS A 136 -10.53 -14.37 16.49
CA CYS A 136 -11.41 -14.04 17.61
C CYS A 136 -11.00 -14.75 18.90
N ASN A 137 -10.22 -15.84 18.80
CA ASN A 137 -9.74 -16.63 19.93
C ASN A 137 -8.22 -16.80 19.92
N VAL A 138 -7.50 -15.68 19.69
CA VAL A 138 -6.04 -15.67 19.65
C VAL A 138 -5.47 -16.14 20.99
N SER A 139 -4.57 -17.13 20.93
CA SER A 139 -3.90 -17.66 22.11
C SER A 139 -3.12 -16.58 22.87
N ASP A 140 -3.02 -16.72 24.20
CA ASP A 140 -2.23 -15.78 25.02
C ASP A 140 -0.76 -15.76 24.62
N VAL A 141 -0.22 -16.84 24.06
CA VAL A 141 1.15 -16.91 23.54
C VAL A 141 1.36 -15.90 22.41
N VAL A 142 0.41 -15.82 21.47
CA VAL A 142 0.47 -14.86 20.36
C VAL A 142 0.22 -13.43 20.87
N LYS A 143 -0.69 -13.23 21.82
CA LYS A 143 -0.93 -11.91 22.44
C LYS A 143 0.29 -11.38 23.19
N GLN A 144 1.03 -12.25 23.87
CA GLN A 144 2.26 -11.91 24.59
C GLN A 144 3.46 -11.73 23.66
N ASN A 145 3.44 -12.37 22.49
CA ASN A 145 4.48 -12.23 21.47
C ASN A 145 3.87 -11.99 20.08
N PRO A 146 3.35 -10.78 19.81
CA PRO A 146 2.68 -10.46 18.56
C PRO A 146 3.61 -10.49 17.34
N LEU A 147 4.94 -10.48 17.54
CA LEU A 147 5.91 -10.68 16.46
C LEU A 147 5.79 -12.07 15.81
N SER A 148 5.20 -13.05 16.50
CA SER A 148 4.88 -14.36 15.91
C SER A 148 3.93 -14.27 14.73
N LEU A 149 3.13 -13.20 14.61
CA LEU A 149 2.22 -12.96 13.50
C LEU A 149 2.95 -12.77 12.16
N LEU A 150 4.20 -12.33 12.20
CA LEU A 150 4.99 -12.06 10.99
C LEU A 150 5.52 -13.36 10.34
N GLY A 151 5.41 -14.50 11.05
CA GLY A 151 5.77 -15.82 10.59
C GLY A 151 7.27 -16.00 10.18
N PRO A 152 7.70 -17.22 9.85
CA PRO A 152 9.04 -17.46 9.29
C PRO A 152 9.21 -16.90 7.87
N ALA A 153 8.12 -16.56 7.18
CA ALA A 153 8.10 -15.99 5.84
C ALA A 153 8.53 -14.50 5.78
N ALA A 154 8.59 -13.83 6.93
CA ALA A 154 9.13 -12.48 7.08
C ALA A 154 10.58 -12.30 6.64
N LEU A 155 11.34 -13.39 6.55
CA LEU A 155 12.73 -13.37 6.09
C LEU A 155 12.87 -13.23 4.57
N GLY A 156 11.74 -13.25 3.84
CA GLY A 156 11.71 -13.13 2.38
C GLY A 156 11.44 -11.71 1.89
N PHE A 157 10.30 -11.10 2.28
CA PHE A 157 9.93 -9.75 1.84
C PHE A 157 8.95 -9.11 2.85
N PRO A 158 9.16 -7.84 3.25
CA PRO A 158 8.28 -7.08 4.14
C PRO A 158 6.91 -6.72 3.53
N GLU A 159 6.70 -6.96 2.24
CA GLU A 159 5.45 -6.64 1.53
C GLU A 159 4.26 -7.53 1.90
N LYS A 160 4.48 -8.67 2.58
CA LYS A 160 3.40 -9.61 2.90
C LYS A 160 2.40 -9.05 3.92
N ASP A 161 2.84 -8.11 4.74
CA ASP A 161 2.09 -7.57 5.85
C ASP A 161 2.12 -6.06 5.71
N GLY A 162 1.10 -5.50 5.04
CA GLY A 162 1.03 -4.08 4.69
C GLY A 162 1.12 -3.11 5.89
N PRO A 163 0.96 -1.79 5.66
CA PRO A 163 1.08 -0.73 6.67
C PRO A 163 0.00 -0.80 7.78
N LEU A 164 -0.68 -1.92 7.93
CA LEU A 164 -1.63 -2.11 9.00
C LEU A 164 -0.93 -2.55 10.30
N TYR A 165 0.02 -3.48 10.22
CA TYR A 165 0.61 -4.10 11.42
C TYR A 165 1.49 -3.11 12.20
N ASP A 166 2.22 -2.26 11.48
CA ASP A 166 3.11 -1.25 12.04
C ASP A 166 2.33 -0.15 12.80
N TYR A 167 1.09 0.17 12.41
CA TYR A 167 0.19 1.02 13.21
C TYR A 167 -0.07 0.47 14.61
N PHE A 168 0.05 -0.85 14.81
CA PHE A 168 -0.10 -1.51 16.10
C PHE A 168 1.24 -1.93 16.72
N GLY A 169 2.36 -1.43 16.19
CA GLY A 169 3.70 -1.71 16.70
C GLY A 169 4.20 -3.11 16.38
N ILE A 170 3.56 -3.80 15.44
CA ILE A 170 3.99 -5.10 14.95
C ILE A 170 4.71 -4.85 13.64
N PHE A 171 6.03 -4.74 13.72
CA PHE A 171 6.86 -4.54 12.54
C PHE A 171 8.04 -5.49 12.62
N LEU A 172 8.56 -5.81 11.45
CA LEU A 172 9.77 -6.59 11.36
C LEU A 172 10.96 -5.74 11.83
N GLN A 173 11.44 -6.00 13.04
CA GLN A 173 12.80 -5.65 13.44
C GLN A 173 13.75 -6.59 12.70
N LEU A 174 13.90 -6.38 11.40
CA LEU A 174 15.00 -7.01 10.69
C LEU A 174 16.24 -6.35 11.26
N GLY A 175 17.00 -7.09 12.07
CA GLY A 175 18.28 -6.66 12.65
C GLY A 175 19.36 -6.38 11.60
N ASP A 176 18.96 -6.26 10.34
CA ASP A 176 19.80 -6.03 9.20
C ASP A 176 19.78 -4.54 8.89
N ALA A 177 20.91 -3.88 9.18
CA ALA A 177 21.17 -2.50 8.78
C ALA A 177 20.91 -2.28 7.28
N THR A 178 20.91 -3.36 6.47
CA THR A 178 20.65 -3.40 5.02
C THR A 178 19.28 -2.84 4.60
N LEU A 179 18.19 -3.15 5.31
CA LEU A 179 16.87 -2.62 4.92
C LEU A 179 16.68 -1.16 5.32
N LYS A 180 17.20 -0.79 6.49
CA LYS A 180 17.26 0.61 6.91
C LYS A 180 18.17 1.45 5.99
N THR A 181 19.25 0.88 5.47
CA THR A 181 20.14 1.56 4.50
C THR A 181 19.42 1.84 3.18
N ILE A 182 18.51 0.97 2.74
CA ILE A 182 17.69 1.24 1.55
C ILE A 182 16.36 1.96 1.84
N GLY A 183 16.13 2.37 3.09
CA GLY A 183 15.04 3.28 3.48
C GLY A 183 13.80 2.63 4.10
N PHE A 184 13.70 1.30 4.21
CA PHE A 184 12.56 0.65 4.88
C PHE A 184 12.67 0.84 6.40
N ASP A 185 11.83 1.70 6.98
CA ASP A 185 11.77 1.91 8.44
C ASP A 185 10.34 2.16 8.95
N PHE A 186 9.58 1.08 9.08
CA PHE A 186 8.24 1.09 9.68
C PHE A 186 8.25 1.15 11.22
N THR A 187 9.43 1.18 11.86
CA THR A 187 9.53 1.13 13.33
C THR A 187 8.96 2.36 14.03
N ASN A 188 8.69 3.42 13.26
CA ASN A 188 8.15 4.68 13.75
C ASN A 188 6.63 4.81 13.54
N ASN A 189 5.93 3.78 13.07
CA ASN A 189 4.53 3.89 12.67
C ASN A 189 3.52 3.46 13.73
N GLN A 190 3.95 3.04 14.92
CA GLN A 190 3.00 2.66 15.95
C GLN A 190 2.13 3.85 16.38
N LEU A 191 0.82 3.73 16.18
CA LEU A 191 -0.19 4.71 16.54
C LEU A 191 -1.14 4.19 17.62
N PHE A 192 -1.32 2.88 17.72
CA PHE A 192 -2.31 2.24 18.60
C PHE A 192 -1.70 1.12 19.44
N GLU A 193 -2.42 0.75 20.50
CA GLU A 193 -2.09 -0.37 21.37
C GLU A 193 -2.10 -1.69 20.59
N THR A 194 -1.06 -2.52 20.78
CA THR A 194 -0.83 -3.70 19.96
C THR A 194 -1.97 -4.72 19.98
N HIS A 195 -2.64 -4.88 21.12
CA HIS A 195 -3.71 -5.86 21.27
C HIS A 195 -4.98 -5.52 20.45
N LEU A 196 -5.15 -4.25 20.03
CA LEU A 196 -6.33 -3.81 19.29
C LEU A 196 -6.39 -4.37 17.87
N ILE A 197 -5.26 -4.87 17.34
CA ILE A 197 -5.21 -5.50 16.03
C ILE A 197 -6.01 -6.81 15.98
N PHE A 198 -6.12 -7.52 17.10
CA PHE A 198 -6.83 -8.79 17.16
C PHE A 198 -8.34 -8.61 16.97
N ASP A 199 -8.92 -7.58 17.62
CA ASP A 199 -10.34 -7.25 17.47
C ASP A 199 -10.68 -6.73 16.07
N LEU A 200 -9.72 -6.05 15.43
CA LEU A 200 -9.84 -5.62 14.04
C LEU A 200 -9.88 -6.84 13.11
N PHE A 201 -8.91 -7.76 13.23
CA PHE A 201 -8.84 -8.92 12.37
C PHE A 201 -9.96 -9.92 12.63
N CYS A 202 -10.39 -10.12 13.88
CA CYS A 202 -11.56 -10.95 14.20
C CYS A 202 -12.81 -10.45 13.46
N GLU A 203 -13.09 -9.15 13.49
CA GLU A 203 -14.24 -8.57 12.79
C GLU A 203 -14.08 -8.70 11.27
N ALA A 204 -12.91 -8.37 10.74
CA ALA A 204 -12.62 -8.49 9.31
C ALA A 204 -12.82 -9.94 8.82
N THR A 205 -12.26 -10.93 9.50
CA THR A 205 -12.39 -12.35 9.12
C THR A 205 -13.81 -12.85 9.25
N THR A 206 -14.55 -12.36 10.25
CA THR A 206 -15.96 -12.67 10.43
C THR A 206 -16.79 -12.15 9.25
N LEU A 207 -16.53 -10.93 8.78
CA LEU A 207 -17.19 -10.37 7.61
C LEU A 207 -16.85 -11.16 6.33
N THR A 208 -15.58 -11.49 6.13
CA THR A 208 -15.12 -12.32 5.01
C THR A 208 -15.85 -13.66 4.98
N ALA A 209 -15.92 -14.36 6.12
CA ALA A 209 -16.57 -15.66 6.23
C ALA A 209 -18.09 -15.61 6.01
N GLN A 210 -18.69 -14.42 6.10
CA GLN A 210 -20.11 -14.18 5.77
C GLN A 210 -20.32 -13.80 4.30
N GLY A 211 -19.28 -13.78 3.47
CA GLY A 211 -19.37 -13.33 2.08
C GLY A 211 -19.46 -11.81 1.91
N LYS A 212 -19.30 -11.04 3.00
CA LYS A 212 -19.48 -9.58 3.03
C LYS A 212 -18.16 -8.84 2.81
N PRO A 213 -18.21 -7.58 2.34
CA PRO A 213 -17.04 -6.71 2.36
C PRO A 213 -16.48 -6.55 3.78
N ALA A 214 -15.18 -6.80 3.95
CA ALA A 214 -14.49 -6.56 5.21
C ALA A 214 -14.21 -5.06 5.37
N VAL A 215 -15.24 -4.33 5.79
CA VAL A 215 -15.15 -2.91 6.15
C VAL A 215 -15.37 -2.79 7.65
N VAL A 216 -14.31 -2.46 8.38
CA VAL A 216 -14.31 -2.45 9.84
C VAL A 216 -14.13 -1.01 10.34
N HIS A 217 -15.06 -0.57 11.17
CA HIS A 217 -15.01 0.74 11.84
C HIS A 217 -14.59 0.54 13.28
N LYS A 218 -13.51 1.20 13.70
CA LYS A 218 -13.06 1.23 15.10
C LYS A 218 -12.82 2.66 15.52
N ASN A 219 -13.12 2.95 16.78
CA ASN A 219 -12.66 4.15 17.45
C ASN A 219 -11.41 3.80 18.26
N TYR A 220 -10.31 4.50 18.00
CA TYR A 220 -9.05 4.29 18.68
C TYR A 220 -8.59 5.52 19.42
N THR A 221 -7.84 5.30 20.50
CA THR A 221 -7.06 6.32 21.18
C THR A 221 -5.61 6.19 20.76
N THR A 222 -5.01 7.28 20.27
CA THR A 222 -3.62 7.28 19.83
C THR A 222 -2.64 7.14 20.99
N LEU A 223 -1.53 6.46 20.73
CA LEU A 223 -0.30 6.53 21.50
C LEU A 223 0.48 7.82 21.15
N GLU A 224 1.42 8.20 22.02
CA GLU A 224 2.36 9.27 21.66
C GLU A 224 3.29 8.77 20.56
N ASN A 225 3.34 9.49 19.44
CA ASN A 225 4.27 9.22 18.37
C ASN A 225 5.05 10.49 18.03
N LYS A 226 6.25 10.61 18.58
CA LYS A 226 7.11 11.80 18.43
C LYS A 226 7.64 11.96 17.01
N HIS A 227 7.81 10.86 16.28
CA HIS A 227 8.28 10.90 14.90
C HIS A 227 7.26 11.63 14.01
N TRP A 228 5.99 11.23 14.11
CA TRP A 228 4.89 11.85 13.36
C TRP A 228 4.30 13.10 14.04
N GLY A 229 4.77 13.47 15.24
CA GLY A 229 4.25 14.61 15.99
C GLY A 229 2.81 14.42 16.52
N ILE A 230 2.39 13.16 16.69
CA ILE A 230 1.05 12.79 17.18
C ILE A 230 1.08 12.69 18.71
N LYS A 231 0.11 13.35 19.35
CA LYS A 231 -0.05 13.32 20.82
C LYS A 231 -0.84 12.08 21.24
N ALA A 232 -0.46 11.51 22.39
CA ALA A 232 -1.28 10.48 23.04
C ALA A 232 -2.68 11.01 23.41
N GLY A 233 -3.65 10.11 23.47
CA GLY A 233 -5.00 10.45 23.94
C GLY A 233 -5.90 11.08 22.88
N THR A 234 -5.49 11.12 21.61
CA THR A 234 -6.34 11.61 20.53
C THR A 234 -7.30 10.50 20.13
N GLU A 235 -8.61 10.74 20.27
CA GLU A 235 -9.63 9.84 19.72
C GLU A 235 -9.77 10.06 18.21
N VAL A 236 -9.74 8.96 17.47
CA VAL A 236 -9.89 8.92 16.01
C VAL A 236 -10.73 7.70 15.60
N ASP A 237 -11.73 7.94 14.76
CA ASP A 237 -12.44 6.91 14.06
C ASP A 237 -11.64 6.46 12.83
N VAL A 238 -11.45 5.15 12.69
CA VAL A 238 -10.75 4.56 11.55
C VAL A 238 -11.67 3.56 10.88
N LEU A 239 -11.90 3.76 9.58
CA LEU A 239 -12.61 2.84 8.72
C LEU A 239 -11.58 2.08 7.87
N PHE A 240 -11.25 0.86 8.26
CA PHE A 240 -10.40 0.00 7.45
C PHE A 240 -11.23 -0.71 6.40
N VAL A 241 -10.87 -0.49 5.14
CA VAL A 241 -11.50 -1.11 3.98
C VAL A 241 -10.52 -2.13 3.42
N PHE A 242 -10.71 -3.39 3.77
CA PHE A 242 -9.93 -4.48 3.19
C PHE A 242 -10.41 -4.70 1.76
N THR A 243 -9.59 -4.36 0.78
CA THR A 243 -9.95 -4.45 -0.65
C THR A 243 -9.75 -5.88 -1.13
N GLN A 244 -10.58 -6.79 -0.61
CA GLN A 244 -10.65 -8.19 -0.96
C GLN A 244 -11.99 -8.47 -1.66
N ILE A 245 -12.03 -9.50 -2.51
CA ILE A 245 -13.27 -9.95 -3.13
C ILE A 245 -14.23 -10.44 -2.03
N SER A 246 -15.48 -9.96 -2.07
CA SER A 246 -16.57 -10.51 -1.27
C SER A 246 -17.54 -11.28 -2.16
N GLU A 247 -18.17 -12.32 -1.62
CA GLU A 247 -19.17 -13.11 -2.35
C GLU A 247 -20.34 -12.24 -2.78
N ASP A 248 -20.83 -11.37 -1.88
CA ASP A 248 -21.94 -10.45 -2.18
C ASP A 248 -21.64 -9.53 -3.37
N TRP A 249 -20.38 -9.09 -3.55
CA TRP A 249 -19.97 -8.28 -4.70
C TRP A 249 -19.92 -9.11 -5.97
N LEU A 250 -19.31 -10.30 -5.92
CA LEU A 250 -19.25 -11.22 -7.07
C LEU A 250 -20.64 -11.57 -7.60
N GLU A 251 -21.64 -11.68 -6.72
CA GLU A 251 -23.02 -11.97 -7.08
C GLU A 251 -23.72 -10.81 -7.81
N GLN A 252 -23.22 -9.59 -7.72
CA GLN A 252 -23.75 -8.43 -8.47
C GLN A 252 -23.17 -8.34 -9.89
N LEU A 253 -22.11 -9.08 -10.20
CA LEU A 253 -21.46 -9.05 -11.50
C LEU A 253 -22.21 -9.92 -12.50
N ASP A 254 -22.08 -9.60 -13.79
CA ASP A 254 -22.58 -10.49 -14.83
C ASP A 254 -21.80 -11.83 -14.79
N PRO A 255 -22.42 -12.95 -15.22
CA PRO A 255 -21.80 -14.27 -15.11
C PRO A 255 -20.44 -14.37 -15.81
N ALA A 256 -20.24 -13.68 -16.94
CA ALA A 256 -18.99 -13.75 -17.70
C ALA A 256 -17.86 -13.03 -16.96
N THR A 257 -18.12 -11.85 -16.38
CA THR A 257 -17.14 -11.13 -15.55
C THR A 257 -16.78 -11.92 -14.30
N LYS A 258 -17.78 -12.50 -13.61
CA LYS A 258 -17.55 -13.36 -12.44
C LYS A 258 -16.67 -14.56 -12.79
N GLU A 259 -16.97 -15.25 -13.88
CA GLU A 259 -16.18 -16.40 -14.36
C GLU A 259 -14.75 -15.98 -14.70
N ALA A 260 -14.55 -14.86 -15.40
CA ALA A 260 -13.22 -14.35 -15.73
C ALA A 260 -12.37 -14.01 -14.50
N ILE A 261 -12.98 -13.42 -13.46
CA ILE A 261 -12.31 -13.18 -12.16
C ILE A 261 -11.90 -14.51 -11.52
N LEU A 262 -12.81 -15.48 -11.44
CA LEU A 262 -12.55 -16.78 -10.81
C LEU A 262 -11.50 -17.61 -11.56
N ASN A 263 -11.41 -17.44 -12.89
CA ASN A 263 -10.39 -18.04 -13.73
C ASN A 263 -9.03 -17.33 -13.65
N GLY A 264 -8.97 -16.17 -12.97
CA GLY A 264 -7.75 -15.39 -12.81
C GLY A 264 -7.37 -14.57 -14.04
N ASP A 265 -8.30 -14.28 -14.94
CA ASP A 265 -8.04 -13.51 -16.17
C ASP A 265 -7.56 -12.09 -15.86
N PHE A 266 -7.96 -11.56 -14.69
CA PHE A 266 -7.57 -10.25 -14.16
C PHE A 266 -6.39 -10.30 -13.18
N ASN A 267 -5.76 -11.46 -12.98
CA ASN A 267 -4.57 -11.54 -12.15
C ASN A 267 -3.43 -10.74 -12.78
N THR A 268 -2.60 -10.11 -11.95
CA THR A 268 -1.43 -9.38 -12.45
C THR A 268 -0.46 -10.40 -13.07
N LYS A 269 -0.26 -10.30 -14.39
CA LYS A 269 0.66 -11.17 -15.14
C LYS A 269 2.09 -10.67 -14.95
N GLY A 270 2.98 -11.53 -14.49
CA GLY A 270 4.40 -11.23 -14.34
C GLY A 270 5.16 -12.37 -13.69
N ASN A 271 6.42 -12.56 -14.09
CA ASN A 271 7.39 -13.38 -13.38
C ASN A 271 8.43 -12.40 -12.81
N VAL A 272 8.27 -12.02 -11.55
CA VAL A 272 9.19 -11.07 -10.91
C VAL A 272 10.45 -11.85 -10.54
N ASN A 273 11.47 -11.88 -11.40
CA ASN A 273 12.80 -12.44 -11.09
C ASN A 273 12.80 -13.81 -10.37
N GLY A 274 11.96 -14.74 -10.78
CA GLY A 274 11.87 -16.08 -10.16
C GLY A 274 10.94 -16.16 -8.95
N PHE A 275 10.16 -15.11 -8.64
CA PHE A 275 8.98 -15.20 -7.79
C PHE A 275 7.83 -15.81 -8.59
N PRO A 276 7.39 -17.05 -8.27
CA PRO A 276 6.50 -17.83 -9.13
C PRO A 276 5.02 -17.47 -8.98
N TRP A 277 4.67 -16.23 -8.65
CA TRP A 277 3.30 -15.90 -8.24
C TRP A 277 2.65 -14.83 -9.12
N PRO A 278 1.59 -15.13 -9.89
CA PRO A 278 0.67 -14.09 -10.30
C PRO A 278 0.02 -13.51 -9.05
N PHE A 279 -0.02 -12.18 -8.91
CA PHE A 279 -0.79 -11.55 -7.84
C PHE A 279 -2.27 -11.70 -8.17
N PRO A 280 -3.05 -12.42 -7.35
CA PRO A 280 -4.45 -12.65 -7.64
C PRO A 280 -5.21 -11.33 -7.53
N PHE A 281 -6.10 -11.05 -8.49
CA PHE A 281 -7.07 -9.96 -8.32
C PHE A 281 -7.83 -10.18 -7.01
N PRO A 282 -8.03 -9.15 -6.17
CA PRO A 282 -7.89 -7.72 -6.44
C PRO A 282 -6.52 -7.12 -6.07
N HIS A 283 -5.54 -7.95 -5.73
CA HIS A 283 -4.22 -7.48 -5.30
C HIS A 283 -3.38 -7.08 -6.51
N LEU A 284 -3.27 -5.78 -6.72
CA LEU A 284 -2.52 -5.20 -7.83
C LEU A 284 -1.07 -5.00 -7.41
N SER A 285 -0.12 -5.47 -8.23
CA SER A 285 1.30 -5.14 -8.02
C SER A 285 1.54 -3.69 -8.38
N THR A 286 2.15 -2.93 -7.46
CA THR A 286 2.64 -1.58 -7.72
C THR A 286 4.01 -1.58 -8.40
N PHE A 287 4.73 -2.70 -8.34
CA PHE A 287 6.04 -2.90 -8.95
C PHE A 287 5.98 -3.90 -10.10
N GLN A 288 6.33 -3.44 -11.31
CA GLN A 288 6.54 -4.30 -12.48
C GLN A 288 5.33 -5.19 -12.89
N PRO A 289 4.11 -4.64 -13.06
CA PRO A 289 3.10 -5.30 -13.85
C PRO A 289 3.59 -5.43 -15.30
N GLN A 290 3.55 -6.66 -15.79
CA GLN A 290 3.66 -7.05 -17.20
C GLN A 290 5.09 -7.05 -17.78
N GLY A 291 5.36 -8.07 -18.61
CA GLY A 291 6.69 -8.46 -19.09
C GLY A 291 7.45 -7.42 -19.95
N GLU A 292 8.50 -7.87 -20.62
CA GLU A 292 9.37 -7.00 -21.44
C GLU A 292 8.56 -6.08 -22.36
N GLY A 293 8.62 -4.76 -22.11
CA GLY A 293 8.00 -3.72 -22.93
C GLY A 293 6.63 -3.23 -22.46
N ALA A 294 6.05 -3.78 -21.40
CA ALA A 294 4.85 -3.20 -20.79
C ALA A 294 5.21 -2.05 -19.83
N GLU A 295 4.32 -1.06 -19.71
CA GLU A 295 4.49 -0.01 -18.71
C GLU A 295 4.49 -0.64 -17.32
N SER A 296 5.63 -0.57 -16.64
CA SER A 296 5.91 -1.21 -15.35
C SER A 296 5.11 -0.64 -14.16
N THR A 297 4.02 0.07 -14.43
CA THR A 297 3.05 0.60 -13.46
C THR A 297 1.61 0.54 -13.99
N ALA A 298 1.39 0.03 -15.21
CA ALA A 298 0.08 0.06 -15.84
C ALA A 298 -0.80 -1.08 -15.31
N ILE A 299 -1.86 -0.69 -14.60
CA ILE A 299 -3.03 -1.53 -14.35
C ILE A 299 -3.90 -1.45 -15.61
N GLY A 300 -4.37 -2.59 -16.12
CA GLY A 300 -5.28 -2.61 -17.26
C GLY A 300 -6.58 -1.86 -16.96
N ILE A 301 -7.22 -1.28 -17.98
CA ILE A 301 -8.47 -0.50 -17.79
C ILE A 301 -9.55 -1.36 -17.13
N GLU A 302 -9.65 -2.63 -17.51
CA GLU A 302 -10.60 -3.58 -16.95
C GLU A 302 -10.29 -3.87 -15.47
N GLN A 303 -9.02 -4.07 -15.12
CA GLN A 303 -8.59 -4.28 -13.73
C GLN A 303 -8.88 -3.06 -12.86
N ALA A 304 -8.59 -1.86 -13.38
CA ALA A 304 -8.86 -0.60 -12.68
C ALA A 304 -10.37 -0.40 -12.44
N ASN A 305 -11.20 -0.66 -13.46
CA ASN A 305 -12.65 -0.57 -13.35
C ASN A 305 -13.23 -1.58 -12.36
N LEU A 306 -12.74 -2.83 -12.37
CA LEU A 306 -13.17 -3.85 -11.41
C LEU A 306 -12.74 -3.50 -9.98
N TYR A 307 -11.53 -3.02 -9.79
CA TYR A 307 -11.04 -2.58 -8.48
C TYR A 307 -11.85 -1.39 -7.94
N ALA A 308 -12.16 -0.41 -8.81
CA ALA A 308 -13.03 0.70 -8.47
C ALA A 308 -14.45 0.22 -8.10
N SER A 309 -15.04 -0.68 -8.89
CA SER A 309 -16.35 -1.27 -8.63
C SER A 309 -16.39 -2.03 -7.29
N LEU A 310 -15.37 -2.84 -6.99
CA LEU A 310 -15.23 -3.54 -5.72
C LEU A 310 -15.16 -2.57 -4.54
N THR A 311 -14.35 -1.52 -4.67
CA THR A 311 -14.16 -0.52 -3.61
C THR A 311 -15.45 0.29 -3.39
N GLU A 312 -16.08 0.75 -4.47
CA GLU A 312 -17.36 1.46 -4.43
C GLU A 312 -18.45 0.62 -3.78
N TYR A 313 -18.61 -0.64 -4.21
CA TYR A 313 -19.56 -1.57 -3.62
C TYR A 313 -19.32 -1.72 -2.11
N SER A 314 -18.07 -1.97 -1.71
CA SER A 314 -17.67 -2.16 -0.31
C SER A 314 -18.04 -0.96 0.56
N LEU A 315 -17.80 0.26 0.06
CA LEU A 315 -18.14 1.49 0.77
C LEU A 315 -19.65 1.76 0.78
N ARG A 316 -20.34 1.54 -0.34
CA ARG A 316 -21.78 1.80 -0.48
C ARG A 316 -22.62 0.93 0.44
N VAL A 317 -22.36 -0.38 0.51
CA VAL A 317 -23.13 -1.27 1.41
C VAL A 317 -22.78 -1.04 2.89
N ASN A 318 -21.67 -0.35 3.16
CA ASN A 318 -21.26 0.09 4.50
C ASN A 318 -21.45 1.61 4.71
N GLU A 319 -22.31 2.27 3.93
CA GLU A 319 -22.58 3.71 4.03
C GLU A 319 -22.88 4.17 5.48
N PRO A 320 -23.66 3.43 6.31
CA PRO A 320 -23.87 3.83 7.70
C PRO A 320 -22.57 3.98 8.51
N LYS A 321 -21.60 3.06 8.32
CA LYS A 321 -20.29 3.13 8.99
C LYS A 321 -19.46 4.31 8.48
N LEU A 322 -19.50 4.55 7.17
CA LEU A 322 -18.83 5.69 6.55
C LEU A 322 -19.37 7.01 7.09
N ARG A 323 -20.69 7.18 7.13
CA ARG A 323 -21.35 8.37 7.70
C ARG A 323 -21.03 8.55 9.18
N GLN A 324 -21.09 7.46 9.95
CA GLN A 324 -20.73 7.47 11.37
C GLN A 324 -19.28 7.96 11.57
N CYS A 325 -18.32 7.42 10.82
CA CYS A 325 -16.93 7.88 10.88
C CYS A 325 -16.86 9.38 10.54
N MET A 326 -17.46 9.81 9.43
CA MET A 326 -17.45 11.21 8.99
C MET A 326 -18.23 12.18 9.89
N GLY A 327 -18.99 11.68 10.88
CA GLY A 327 -19.86 12.50 11.73
C GLY A 327 -21.05 13.12 10.97
N LEU A 328 -21.59 12.39 9.97
CA LEU A 328 -22.68 12.82 9.08
C LEU A 328 -24.05 12.21 9.39
#